data_AF-G0RSS1-F1
#
_entry.id   AF-G0RSS1-F1
#
_cell.length_a   1.000
_cell.length_b   1.000
_cell.length_c   1.000
_cell.angle_alpha   90.00
_cell.angle_beta   90.00
_cell.angle_gamma   90.00
#
_symmetry.space_group_name_H-M   'P 1'
#
loop_
_entity.id
_entity.type
_entity.pdbx_description
1 polymer ?
#
loop_
_entity_poly.entity_id
_entity_poly.type
_entity_poly.pdbx_seq_one_letter_code
_entity_poly.pdbx_strand_id
1 'polypeptide(L)'
;MDGPHPNSLFSDWVVAPCWVLNTIGWGRLALGGLSQINVNAWGGPWIVDVDSLNQSKSAATMITLYLASLLLALRAHAVPSLSQAEIVLKGDCSRNGLVYDCGRNGLVWTAGAVRMNHMQVVGSHNSYHVEAPKAERDLQSAAAPAAIDLQYSHAALDVQLEYLHLRNLELDLLADPDGGMYSEPLIRRLAGLGVPNDPLLKKKGTKVLHIPDVDYHTTCSTLVSCLHIIKRWLDAHPDSVPLPMMMEFKTAEKLGERLGGAKVVPWTTELLDIVDAEIRRVFNRSQLITPDDVRREGLTLEESILKYGWPDLDSARGRIFFLMDNGPVGDVRDAYVEGRRNLEGRVLFTNSQPGQSDCAFQKLNDPSTDAAVDFIQQQVKANYWVRTRADEPLVTVVEHSCSTERRDRALRSGAHVVSTDFAAFGMSARWGCDYAVRLPGGKGARCNPVVGGACEGLLEPEEYTEN
;
A
#
# COMPACT_ATOMS: atom_id res chain seq x y z
N MET A 1 -32.34 -61.75 -42.65
CA MET A 1 -33.11 -60.78 -43.45
C MET A 1 -32.39 -59.45 -43.34
N ASP A 2 -31.53 -59.24 -44.33
CA ASP A 2 -31.21 -58.00 -45.06
C ASP A 2 -30.78 -56.73 -44.32
N GLY A 3 -29.54 -56.30 -44.62
CA GLY A 3 -29.00 -54.95 -44.39
C GLY A 3 -29.52 -53.92 -45.43
N PRO A 4 -28.80 -52.80 -45.71
CA PRO A 4 -27.36 -52.78 -46.02
C PRO A 4 -26.51 -51.62 -45.45
N HIS A 5 -25.18 -51.81 -45.53
CA HIS A 5 -24.06 -50.84 -45.55
C HIS A 5 -24.11 -49.90 -46.80
N PRO A 6 -23.17 -48.94 -47.11
CA PRO A 6 -21.74 -48.75 -46.69
C PRO A 6 -21.33 -47.25 -46.46
N ASN A 7 -20.11 -46.79 -46.11
CA ASN A 7 -18.73 -46.86 -46.65
C ASN A 7 -17.79 -46.22 -45.57
N SER A 8 -16.64 -46.76 -45.16
CA SER A 8 -15.31 -46.80 -45.81
C SER A 8 -14.70 -45.39 -46.08
N LEU A 9 -13.41 -45.08 -45.91
CA LEU A 9 -12.19 -45.73 -45.40
C LEU A 9 -11.02 -44.71 -45.49
N PHE A 10 -9.98 -44.93 -44.68
CA PHE A 10 -8.55 -44.69 -44.92
C PHE A 10 -7.84 -43.32 -44.82
N SER A 11 -6.61 -43.51 -44.37
CA SER A 11 -5.49 -42.67 -43.99
C SER A 11 -4.49 -42.44 -45.13
N ASP A 12 -3.66 -41.40 -44.95
CA ASP A 12 -2.20 -41.41 -45.13
C ASP A 12 -1.50 -41.15 -46.50
N TRP A 13 -0.64 -40.11 -46.45
CA TRP A 13 0.72 -39.96 -47.02
C TRP A 13 1.01 -39.40 -48.44
N VAL A 14 1.93 -38.40 -48.46
CA VAL A 14 3.17 -38.25 -49.29
C VAL A 14 3.30 -37.07 -50.30
N VAL A 15 4.20 -36.11 -49.91
CA VAL A 15 5.37 -35.49 -50.64
C VAL A 15 5.13 -34.49 -51.80
N ALA A 16 5.34 -33.16 -51.62
CA ALA A 16 6.55 -32.29 -51.76
C ALA A 16 6.88 -31.85 -53.23
N PRO A 17 7.83 -30.91 -53.57
CA PRO A 17 8.67 -29.95 -52.81
C PRO A 17 8.91 -28.55 -53.49
N CYS A 18 9.94 -27.82 -53.01
CA CYS A 18 10.75 -26.69 -53.61
C CYS A 18 10.50 -25.26 -53.07
N TRP A 19 11.32 -24.75 -52.13
CA TRP A 19 12.65 -24.06 -52.23
C TRP A 19 12.54 -22.60 -52.74
N VAL A 20 12.97 -21.56 -52.00
CA VAL A 20 14.30 -20.88 -52.01
C VAL A 20 14.36 -19.94 -50.77
N LEU A 21 15.25 -20.12 -49.77
CA LEU A 21 16.62 -19.57 -49.58
C LEU A 21 16.80 -18.04 -49.67
N ASN A 22 17.05 -17.37 -48.53
CA ASN A 22 18.31 -16.63 -48.30
C ASN A 22 18.48 -16.17 -46.84
N THR A 23 19.49 -16.73 -46.18
CA THR A 23 20.23 -16.18 -45.04
C THR A 23 21.42 -15.37 -45.55
N ILE A 24 21.80 -14.28 -44.87
CA ILE A 24 23.12 -13.60 -44.74
C ILE A 24 22.78 -12.30 -43.95
N GLY A 25 23.50 -11.82 -42.94
CA GLY A 25 24.76 -12.20 -42.33
C GLY A 25 25.10 -11.18 -41.23
N TRP A 26 25.94 -11.61 -40.29
CA TRP A 26 26.55 -10.76 -39.27
C TRP A 26 27.52 -9.76 -39.90
N GLY A 27 27.48 -8.49 -39.45
CA GLY A 27 28.43 -7.46 -39.82
C GLY A 27 28.87 -6.65 -38.61
N ARG A 28 30.11 -6.89 -38.14
CA ARG A 28 30.87 -5.98 -37.27
C ARG A 28 31.20 -4.71 -38.05
N LEU A 29 31.00 -3.54 -37.44
CA LEU A 29 31.73 -2.33 -37.79
C LEU A 29 32.29 -1.72 -36.52
N ALA A 30 33.59 -1.91 -36.35
CA ALA A 30 34.42 -1.24 -35.38
C ALA A 30 34.92 0.08 -35.99
N LEU A 31 34.58 1.19 -35.34
CA LEU A 31 35.28 2.48 -35.32
C LEU A 31 35.07 2.95 -33.87
N GLY A 32 36.06 3.12 -32.99
CA GLY A 32 37.46 3.46 -33.18
C GLY A 32 37.67 4.91 -32.74
N GLY A 33 38.00 5.12 -31.46
CA GLY A 33 38.42 6.41 -30.87
C GLY A 33 37.26 7.28 -30.39
N LEU A 34 37.26 7.94 -29.23
CA LEU A 34 38.33 8.35 -28.33
C LEU A 34 37.77 8.53 -26.91
N SER A 35 38.59 8.07 -25.95
CA SER A 35 38.79 8.54 -24.58
C SER A 35 37.59 8.94 -23.70
N GLN A 36 37.41 8.11 -22.67
CA GLN A 36 36.82 8.46 -21.37
C GLN A 36 37.33 9.81 -20.84
N ILE A 37 36.41 10.64 -20.37
CA ILE A 37 36.72 11.71 -19.41
C ILE A 37 36.45 11.14 -18.02
N ASN A 38 37.53 10.82 -17.31
CA ASN A 38 37.51 10.63 -15.87
C ASN A 38 37.39 12.01 -15.21
N VAL A 39 36.38 12.20 -14.36
CA VAL A 39 36.27 13.37 -13.49
C VAL A 39 36.63 12.92 -12.08
N ASN A 40 37.75 13.42 -11.56
CA ASN A 40 38.08 13.44 -10.14
C ASN A 40 39.10 14.54 -9.89
N ALA A 41 38.74 15.57 -9.11
CA ALA A 41 39.55 16.14 -8.03
C ALA A 41 38.95 17.47 -7.49
N TRP A 42 38.49 17.41 -6.24
CA TRP A 42 38.81 18.30 -5.12
C TRP A 42 39.55 19.65 -5.38
N GLY A 43 38.97 20.73 -4.86
CA GLY A 43 39.64 21.65 -3.91
C GLY A 43 40.23 22.99 -4.41
N GLY A 44 39.51 24.10 -4.15
CA GLY A 44 40.07 25.37 -3.66
C GLY A 44 40.58 26.44 -4.66
N PRO A 45 40.68 27.73 -4.26
CA PRO A 45 40.28 28.88 -5.11
C PRO A 45 41.38 29.95 -5.34
N TRP A 46 41.42 30.61 -6.50
CA TRP A 46 42.05 31.94 -6.72
C TRP A 46 41.37 32.64 -7.91
N ILE A 47 40.70 33.78 -7.73
CA ILE A 47 41.17 35.18 -7.87
C ILE A 47 41.62 35.55 -9.30
N VAL A 48 41.01 36.66 -9.74
CA VAL A 48 40.99 37.35 -11.04
C VAL A 48 42.34 38.01 -11.37
N ASP A 49 42.78 38.02 -12.63
CA ASP A 49 43.11 39.31 -13.28
C ASP A 49 43.24 39.26 -14.82
N VAL A 50 42.88 40.39 -15.42
CA VAL A 50 42.80 40.72 -16.84
C VAL A 50 43.97 41.67 -17.15
N ASP A 51 44.74 41.43 -18.23
CA ASP A 51 45.09 42.52 -19.18
C ASP A 51 46.01 42.14 -20.35
N SER A 52 45.63 42.70 -21.52
CA SER A 52 46.48 43.23 -22.60
C SER A 52 47.18 42.24 -23.56
N LEU A 53 47.39 42.51 -24.87
CA LEU A 53 47.04 43.58 -25.80
C LEU A 53 47.40 43.11 -27.24
N ASN A 54 46.55 43.48 -28.20
CA ASN A 54 46.83 43.93 -29.58
C ASN A 54 47.86 43.23 -30.50
N GLN A 55 47.35 42.80 -31.67
CA GLN A 55 47.71 43.18 -33.06
C GLN A 55 46.85 42.29 -33.99
N SER A 56 46.21 42.68 -35.09
CA SER A 56 46.35 43.78 -36.05
C SER A 56 45.03 43.96 -36.83
N LYS A 57 44.80 45.19 -37.30
CA LYS A 57 43.65 45.65 -38.08
C LYS A 57 43.49 44.91 -39.42
N SER A 58 42.28 44.42 -39.72
CA SER A 58 41.53 44.59 -40.99
C SER A 58 40.29 43.70 -41.04
N ALA A 59 39.13 44.18 -40.55
CA ALA A 59 37.81 43.62 -40.88
C ALA A 59 36.66 44.57 -40.50
N ALA A 60 36.80 45.89 -40.71
CA ALA A 60 35.75 46.87 -40.39
C ALA A 60 34.69 47.03 -41.50
N THR A 61 34.47 46.02 -42.35
CA THR A 61 33.49 46.12 -43.46
C THR A 61 32.71 44.82 -43.72
N MET A 62 32.65 43.91 -42.74
CA MET A 62 31.92 42.63 -42.85
C MET A 62 31.08 42.28 -41.60
N ILE A 63 30.54 43.27 -40.88
CA ILE A 63 29.64 43.03 -39.71
C ILE A 63 28.34 43.88 -39.78
N THR A 64 28.08 44.56 -40.89
CA THR A 64 26.86 45.39 -41.03
C THR A 64 25.75 44.74 -41.88
N LEU A 65 25.98 43.53 -42.41
CA LEU A 65 25.00 42.81 -43.26
C LEU A 65 24.49 41.49 -42.65
N TYR A 66 24.95 41.09 -41.46
CA TYR A 66 24.42 39.92 -40.74
C TYR A 66 23.42 40.25 -39.62
N LEU A 67 23.27 41.54 -39.26
CA LEU A 67 22.39 42.00 -38.17
C LEU A 67 21.01 42.50 -38.63
N ALA A 68 20.75 42.61 -39.94
CA ALA A 68 19.44 43.02 -40.46
C ALA A 68 18.49 41.84 -40.79
N SER A 69 19.01 40.61 -40.86
CA SER A 69 18.22 39.43 -41.26
C SER A 69 17.69 38.60 -40.08
N LEU A 70 18.15 38.85 -38.85
CA LEU A 70 17.64 38.16 -37.66
C LEU A 70 16.48 38.89 -36.95
N LEU A 71 16.16 40.12 -37.36
CA LEU A 71 15.12 40.96 -36.76
C LEU A 71 13.76 40.91 -37.47
N LEU A 72 13.61 40.12 -38.54
CA LEU A 72 12.32 39.91 -39.23
C LEU A 72 11.72 38.49 -39.11
N ALA A 73 12.36 37.57 -38.37
CA ALA A 73 11.81 36.23 -38.09
C ALA A 73 11.28 36.06 -36.65
N LEU A 74 11.04 37.18 -35.95
CA LEU A 74 10.44 37.22 -34.60
C LEU A 74 9.18 38.09 -34.61
N ARG A 75 8.16 37.67 -35.35
CA ARG A 75 6.78 38.06 -35.08
C ARG A 75 5.86 36.84 -35.22
N ALA A 76 5.06 36.65 -34.18
CA ALA A 76 4.00 35.66 -34.01
C ALA A 76 4.43 34.22 -33.70
N HIS A 77 4.89 33.98 -32.47
CA HIS A 77 4.35 32.92 -31.61
C HIS A 77 4.36 33.48 -30.17
N ALA A 78 3.18 33.75 -29.62
CA ALA A 78 3.03 34.17 -28.24
C ALA A 78 3.44 33.01 -27.33
N VAL A 79 4.61 33.12 -26.71
CA VAL A 79 5.04 32.26 -25.61
C VAL A 79 4.32 32.79 -24.36
N PRO A 80 3.57 31.96 -23.60
CA PRO A 80 3.02 32.42 -22.32
C PRO A 80 4.18 32.82 -21.42
N SER A 81 4.07 33.98 -20.78
CA SER A 81 5.03 34.42 -19.78
C SER A 81 5.23 33.30 -18.75
N LEU A 82 6.46 32.81 -18.62
CA LEU A 82 6.86 32.00 -17.47
C LEU A 82 6.51 32.80 -16.22
N SER A 83 5.52 32.30 -15.46
CA SER A 83 5.26 32.78 -14.12
C SER A 83 6.58 32.69 -13.34
N GLN A 84 6.83 33.68 -12.48
CA GLN A 84 7.85 33.54 -11.45
C GLN A 84 7.63 32.19 -10.77
N ALA A 85 8.62 31.29 -10.87
CA ALA A 85 8.68 30.15 -10.01
C ALA A 85 8.83 30.70 -8.58
N GLU A 86 7.71 30.75 -7.85
CA GLU A 86 7.73 31.02 -6.43
C GLU A 86 8.62 29.95 -5.80
N ILE A 87 9.72 30.41 -5.20
CA ILE A 87 10.54 29.58 -4.33
C ILE A 87 9.67 29.31 -3.09
N VAL A 88 8.95 28.19 -3.10
CA VAL A 88 8.25 27.70 -1.90
C VAL A 88 9.33 27.27 -0.92
N LEU A 89 9.61 28.13 0.06
CA LEU A 89 10.47 27.79 1.18
C LEU A 89 9.84 26.62 1.95
N LYS A 90 10.66 25.61 2.27
CA LYS A 90 10.25 24.47 3.10
C LYS A 90 9.76 25.01 4.45
N GLY A 91 8.44 25.01 4.68
CA GLY A 91 7.82 25.51 5.92
C GLY A 91 7.22 26.92 5.85
N ASP A 92 7.14 27.56 4.68
CA ASP A 92 6.27 28.72 4.51
C ASP A 92 4.84 28.26 4.24
N CYS A 93 3.94 28.59 5.15
CA CYS A 93 2.53 28.22 5.14
C CYS A 93 1.65 29.29 4.51
N SER A 94 2.25 30.28 3.86
CA SER A 94 1.56 31.20 2.98
C SER A 94 1.69 30.72 1.53
N ARG A 95 0.55 30.45 0.89
CA ARG A 95 0.48 30.27 -0.58
C ARG A 95 -0.42 31.38 -1.11
N ASN A 96 0.08 32.20 -2.03
CA ASN A 96 -0.66 33.34 -2.60
C ASN A 96 -1.24 34.33 -1.55
N GLY A 97 -0.60 34.50 -0.40
CA GLY A 97 -1.07 35.42 0.65
C GLY A 97 -2.27 34.92 1.49
N LEU A 98 -2.64 33.64 1.37
CA LEU A 98 -3.66 33.00 2.22
C LEU A 98 -3.00 32.31 3.42
N VAL A 99 -3.56 32.51 4.61
CA VAL A 99 -3.11 31.88 5.87
C VAL A 99 -3.70 30.48 5.95
N TYR A 100 -2.86 29.46 5.84
CA TYR A 100 -3.26 28.06 6.05
C TYR A 100 -3.01 27.63 7.50
N ASP A 101 -3.92 26.85 8.08
CA ASP A 101 -3.66 26.12 9.33
C ASP A 101 -2.73 24.94 9.02
N CYS A 102 -1.44 25.23 9.01
CA CYS A 102 -0.40 24.22 8.92
C CYS A 102 -0.27 23.49 10.24
N GLY A 103 -0.71 22.24 10.24
CA GLY A 103 -0.36 21.31 11.30
C GLY A 103 1.12 20.93 11.23
N ARG A 104 1.51 20.00 12.10
CA ARG A 104 2.88 19.45 12.10
C ARG A 104 3.12 18.72 10.77
N ASN A 105 4.40 18.59 10.39
CA ASN A 105 4.82 17.73 9.27
C ASN A 105 4.24 18.11 7.88
N GLY A 106 3.86 19.38 7.68
CA GLY A 106 3.39 19.90 6.40
C GLY A 106 1.96 19.46 6.01
N LEU A 107 1.18 18.94 6.96
CA LEU A 107 -0.25 18.67 6.77
C LEU A 107 -1.05 19.97 6.94
N VAL A 108 -2.13 20.12 6.17
CA VAL A 108 -2.91 21.36 6.10
C VAL A 108 -4.39 21.09 6.38
N TRP A 109 -5.07 22.06 6.99
CA TRP A 109 -6.52 22.06 7.16
C TRP A 109 -7.17 23.30 6.53
N THR A 110 -7.57 23.19 5.28
CA THR A 110 -8.24 24.27 4.55
C THR A 110 -9.75 24.14 4.68
N ALA A 111 -10.43 25.23 5.07
CA ALA A 111 -11.89 25.24 5.16
C ALA A 111 -12.53 24.88 3.80
N GLY A 112 -13.43 23.90 3.79
CA GLY A 112 -14.11 23.44 2.58
C GLY A 112 -13.29 22.53 1.64
N ALA A 113 -12.02 22.25 1.94
CA ALA A 113 -11.23 21.32 1.13
C ALA A 113 -11.67 19.86 1.33
N VAL A 114 -11.43 19.03 0.32
CA VAL A 114 -11.57 17.58 0.41
C VAL A 114 -10.55 17.05 1.43
N ARG A 115 -11.02 16.30 2.42
CA ARG A 115 -10.19 15.72 3.48
C ARG A 115 -9.84 14.28 3.15
N MET A 116 -8.77 13.76 3.73
CA MET A 116 -8.39 12.37 3.51
C MET A 116 -9.45 11.37 3.99
N ASN A 117 -10.29 11.72 4.98
CA ASN A 117 -11.43 10.90 5.39
C ASN A 117 -12.68 11.09 4.50
N HIS A 118 -12.61 11.86 3.41
CA HIS A 118 -13.69 11.94 2.42
C HIS A 118 -13.56 10.90 1.31
N MET A 119 -12.57 10.00 1.40
CA MET A 119 -12.39 8.88 0.48
C MET A 119 -12.90 7.55 1.08
N GLN A 120 -13.12 6.58 0.22
CA GLN A 120 -13.33 5.17 0.57
C GLN A 120 -12.46 4.31 -0.34
N VAL A 121 -11.84 3.30 0.25
CA VAL A 121 -10.96 2.35 -0.41
C VAL A 121 -11.36 0.91 -0.10
N VAL A 122 -10.96 -0.01 -0.98
CA VAL A 122 -10.99 -1.46 -0.70
C VAL A 122 -9.58 -1.89 -0.30
N GLY A 123 -9.51 -2.80 0.66
CA GLY A 123 -8.27 -3.44 1.10
C GLY A 123 -8.40 -4.95 1.22
N SER A 124 -7.29 -5.64 1.26
CA SER A 124 -7.26 -7.07 1.54
C SER A 124 -7.11 -7.33 3.03
N HIS A 125 -7.85 -8.31 3.53
CA HIS A 125 -7.65 -8.88 4.86
C HIS A 125 -6.48 -9.88 4.79
N ASN A 126 -5.59 -9.90 5.80
CA ASN A 126 -4.39 -10.73 5.80
C ASN A 126 -3.57 -10.65 4.50
N SER A 127 -3.26 -9.45 4.01
CA SER A 127 -2.70 -9.20 2.67
C SER A 127 -1.43 -9.98 2.34
N TYR A 128 -0.68 -10.44 3.33
CA TYR A 128 0.55 -11.18 3.17
C TYR A 128 0.34 -12.68 2.96
N HIS A 129 -0.86 -13.20 3.22
CA HIS A 129 -1.17 -14.63 3.35
C HIS A 129 -0.98 -15.42 2.05
N VAL A 130 -0.40 -16.61 2.20
CA VAL A 130 -0.18 -17.58 1.13
C VAL A 130 -0.66 -18.96 1.59
N GLU A 131 -1.36 -19.67 0.71
CA GLU A 131 -1.90 -21.01 0.99
C GLU A 131 -0.76 -22.00 1.24
N ALA A 132 -0.89 -22.79 2.29
CA ALA A 132 0.08 -23.85 2.58
C ALA A 132 0.14 -24.91 1.45
N PRO A 133 1.34 -25.46 1.14
CA PRO A 133 1.48 -26.55 0.19
C PRO A 133 0.72 -27.79 0.69
N LYS A 134 0.33 -28.67 -0.25
CA LYS A 134 -0.55 -29.82 0.03
C LYS A 134 -0.16 -30.62 1.28
N ALA A 135 1.12 -30.95 1.47
CA ALA A 135 1.59 -31.74 2.60
C ALA A 135 1.30 -31.08 3.96
N GLU A 136 1.39 -29.75 4.05
CA GLU A 136 1.08 -29.00 5.26
C GLU A 136 -0.43 -28.78 5.38
N ARG A 137 -1.11 -28.44 4.29
CA ARG A 137 -2.56 -28.25 4.24
C ARG A 137 -3.36 -29.51 4.62
N ASP A 138 -2.89 -30.68 4.22
CA ASP A 138 -3.50 -31.96 4.62
C ASP A 138 -3.43 -32.14 6.15
N LEU A 139 -2.32 -31.75 6.77
CA LEU A 139 -2.15 -31.78 8.24
C LEU A 139 -3.02 -30.73 8.93
N GLN A 140 -3.10 -29.52 8.40
CA GLN A 140 -4.02 -28.47 8.90
C GLN A 140 -5.47 -28.99 8.88
N SER A 141 -5.90 -29.57 7.75
CA SER A 141 -7.27 -30.12 7.57
C SER A 141 -7.56 -31.29 8.50
N ALA A 142 -6.56 -32.14 8.77
CA ALA A 142 -6.68 -33.24 9.71
C ALA A 142 -6.76 -32.75 11.18
N ALA A 143 -6.15 -31.60 11.49
CA ALA A 143 -6.15 -31.04 12.83
C ALA A 143 -7.46 -30.32 13.18
N ALA A 144 -8.08 -29.60 12.24
CA ALA A 144 -9.32 -28.89 12.46
C ALA A 144 -10.16 -28.75 11.17
N PRO A 145 -11.49 -29.01 11.21
CA PRO A 145 -12.37 -28.76 10.06
C PRO A 145 -12.34 -27.30 9.57
N ALA A 146 -12.17 -26.35 10.50
CA ALA A 146 -12.08 -24.92 10.19
C ALA A 146 -10.81 -24.53 9.41
N ALA A 147 -9.82 -25.42 9.27
CA ALA A 147 -8.62 -25.15 8.48
C ALA A 147 -8.89 -24.93 6.99
N ILE A 148 -10.12 -25.23 6.53
CA ILE A 148 -10.55 -24.83 5.19
C ILE A 148 -10.39 -23.31 4.99
N ASP A 149 -10.64 -22.49 6.01
CA ASP A 149 -10.49 -21.03 5.95
C ASP A 149 -9.06 -20.55 5.71
N LEU A 150 -8.06 -21.43 5.79
CA LEU A 150 -6.66 -21.13 5.47
C LEU A 150 -6.32 -21.37 3.98
N GLN A 151 -7.27 -21.87 3.19
CA GLN A 151 -7.04 -22.36 1.83
C GLN A 151 -7.24 -21.27 0.76
N TYR A 152 -6.57 -20.13 0.94
CA TYR A 152 -6.56 -19.01 0.00
C TYR A 152 -5.16 -18.38 -0.09
N SER A 153 -4.96 -17.49 -1.06
CA SER A 153 -3.70 -16.74 -1.19
C SER A 153 -4.00 -15.35 -1.73
N HIS A 154 -3.23 -14.37 -1.27
CA HIS A 154 -3.15 -13.08 -1.93
C HIS A 154 -1.96 -13.02 -2.90
N ALA A 155 -2.06 -12.11 -3.87
CA ALA A 155 -0.90 -11.73 -4.67
C ALA A 155 0.15 -11.02 -3.79
N ALA A 156 1.37 -10.81 -4.30
CA ALA A 156 2.38 -10.02 -3.59
C ALA A 156 1.86 -8.60 -3.26
N LEU A 157 2.35 -8.00 -2.18
CA LEU A 157 1.82 -6.71 -1.67
C LEU A 157 1.87 -5.59 -2.71
N ASP A 158 2.94 -5.51 -3.50
CA ASP A 158 3.07 -4.57 -4.61
C ASP A 158 2.08 -4.86 -5.74
N VAL A 159 1.85 -6.13 -6.07
CA VAL A 159 0.85 -6.52 -7.07
C VAL A 159 -0.57 -6.14 -6.64
N GLN A 160 -0.87 -6.28 -5.34
CA GLN A 160 -2.15 -5.85 -4.79
C GLN A 160 -2.38 -4.34 -4.90
N LEU A 161 -1.35 -3.54 -4.61
CA LEU A 161 -1.42 -2.08 -4.77
C LEU A 161 -1.51 -1.67 -6.25
N GLU A 162 -0.67 -2.26 -7.09
CA GLU A 162 -0.47 -1.87 -8.49
C GLU A 162 -1.61 -2.33 -9.41
N TYR A 163 -1.94 -3.62 -9.36
CA TYR A 163 -2.81 -4.26 -10.36
C TYR A 163 -4.20 -4.61 -9.83
N LEU A 164 -4.35 -4.78 -8.52
CA LEU A 164 -5.68 -4.93 -7.89
C LEU A 164 -6.25 -3.60 -7.40
N HIS A 165 -5.45 -2.53 -7.50
CA HIS A 165 -5.78 -1.18 -7.06
C HIS A 165 -6.26 -1.13 -5.61
N LEU A 166 -5.69 -1.97 -4.73
CA LEU A 166 -5.98 -1.86 -3.31
C LEU A 166 -5.28 -0.63 -2.74
N ARG A 167 -5.93 0.04 -1.79
CA ARG A 167 -5.36 1.19 -1.06
C ARG A 167 -5.42 1.00 0.45
N ASN A 168 -5.55 -0.25 0.87
CA ASN A 168 -5.36 -0.71 2.23
C ASN A 168 -4.78 -2.14 2.19
N LEU A 169 -3.84 -2.41 3.09
CA LEU A 169 -3.30 -3.74 3.33
C LEU A 169 -3.29 -4.00 4.84
N GLU A 170 -3.27 -5.27 5.22
CA GLU A 170 -3.32 -5.77 6.59
C GLU A 170 -2.18 -6.76 6.84
N LEU A 171 -1.44 -6.56 7.93
CA LEU A 171 -0.33 -7.42 8.35
C LEU A 171 -0.56 -7.94 9.77
N ASP A 172 -0.41 -9.24 9.96
CA ASP A 172 -0.42 -9.87 11.28
C ASP A 172 0.99 -9.90 11.82
N LEU A 173 1.17 -9.49 13.06
CA LEU A 173 2.44 -9.27 13.69
C LEU A 173 2.66 -10.25 14.84
N LEU A 174 3.86 -10.82 14.87
CA LEU A 174 4.38 -11.61 15.99
C LEU A 174 5.69 -11.01 16.49
N ALA A 175 5.82 -10.88 17.81
CA ALA A 175 7.05 -10.42 18.43
C ALA A 175 8.12 -11.50 18.41
N ASP A 176 9.33 -11.16 17.94
CA ASP A 176 10.49 -12.04 17.97
C ASP A 176 11.75 -11.23 18.35
N PRO A 177 11.84 -10.78 19.61
CA PRO A 177 12.92 -9.90 20.08
C PRO A 177 14.30 -10.57 20.02
N ASP A 178 14.35 -11.89 20.11
CA ASP A 178 15.59 -12.67 20.10
C ASP A 178 15.92 -13.29 18.74
N GLY A 179 14.96 -13.36 17.83
CA GLY A 179 15.13 -13.92 16.50
C GLY A 179 15.04 -15.44 16.50
N GLY A 180 14.52 -16.00 15.40
CA GLY A 180 14.54 -17.44 15.16
C GLY A 180 13.39 -18.21 15.80
N MET A 181 12.54 -17.56 16.59
CA MET A 181 11.41 -18.22 17.26
C MET A 181 10.48 -18.95 16.30
N TYR A 182 10.27 -18.38 15.11
CA TYR A 182 9.37 -18.91 14.08
C TYR A 182 10.12 -19.51 12.88
N SER A 183 11.42 -19.79 13.04
CA SER A 183 12.28 -20.29 11.95
C SER A 183 12.19 -21.80 11.72
N GLU A 184 11.50 -22.53 12.59
CA GLU A 184 11.29 -23.98 12.47
C GLU A 184 9.81 -24.36 12.73
N PRO A 185 8.87 -23.96 11.85
CA PRO A 185 7.44 -24.15 12.07
C PRO A 185 7.07 -25.60 12.35
N LEU A 186 6.25 -25.84 13.39
CA LEU A 186 5.79 -27.17 13.79
C LEU A 186 5.20 -27.96 12.61
N ILE A 187 4.35 -27.33 11.78
CA ILE A 187 3.68 -27.99 10.66
C ILE A 187 4.68 -28.62 9.67
N ARG A 188 5.84 -27.99 9.46
CA ARG A 188 6.89 -28.52 8.59
C ARG A 188 7.62 -29.70 9.19
N ARG A 189 7.85 -29.67 10.51
CA ARG A 189 8.46 -30.81 11.22
C ARG A 189 7.54 -32.02 11.14
N LEU A 190 6.23 -31.82 11.34
CA LEU A 190 5.23 -32.87 11.20
C LEU A 190 5.13 -33.38 9.75
N ALA A 191 5.26 -32.51 8.76
CA ALA A 191 5.27 -32.88 7.34
C ALA A 191 6.61 -33.46 6.84
N GLY A 192 7.68 -33.45 7.65
CA GLY A 192 9.01 -33.90 7.24
C GLY A 192 9.70 -33.02 6.19
N LEU A 193 9.35 -31.73 6.11
CA LEU A 193 9.77 -30.81 5.02
C LEU A 193 11.03 -29.98 5.35
N GLY A 194 11.68 -30.23 6.49
CA GLY A 194 12.82 -29.44 6.96
C GLY A 194 12.45 -27.99 7.29
N VAL A 195 13.45 -27.13 7.50
CA VAL A 195 13.23 -25.71 7.84
C VAL A 195 12.89 -24.87 6.59
N PRO A 196 12.10 -23.78 6.72
CA PRO A 196 11.84 -22.87 5.62
C PRO A 196 13.14 -22.26 5.08
N ASN A 197 13.18 -22.01 3.76
CA ASN A 197 14.28 -21.28 3.12
C ASN A 197 14.09 -19.76 3.23
N ASP A 198 13.98 -19.27 4.46
CA ASP A 198 13.87 -17.84 4.74
C ASP A 198 14.84 -17.46 5.88
N PRO A 199 15.99 -16.84 5.56
CA PRO A 199 16.96 -16.44 6.57
C PRO A 199 16.48 -15.28 7.45
N LEU A 200 15.45 -14.53 7.04
CA LEU A 200 14.91 -13.41 7.82
C LEU A 200 14.15 -13.89 9.06
N LEU A 201 13.58 -15.09 9.03
CA LEU A 201 12.95 -15.71 10.21
C LEU A 201 13.93 -15.90 11.37
N LYS A 202 15.23 -15.99 11.09
CA LYS A 202 16.30 -16.11 12.10
C LYS A 202 16.78 -14.77 12.66
N LYS A 203 16.33 -13.64 12.11
CA LYS A 203 16.75 -12.31 12.55
C LYS A 203 15.83 -11.80 13.65
N LYS A 204 16.37 -10.96 14.53
CA LYS A 204 15.58 -10.22 15.53
C LYS A 204 14.61 -9.26 14.85
N GLY A 205 13.45 -9.03 15.47
CA GLY A 205 12.46 -8.04 15.03
C GLY A 205 11.09 -8.67 14.73
N THR A 206 10.12 -7.83 14.38
CA THR A 206 8.73 -8.25 14.22
C THR A 206 8.55 -9.15 12.99
N LYS A 207 7.84 -10.27 13.17
CA LYS A 207 7.49 -11.22 12.11
C LYS A 207 6.10 -10.98 11.58
N VAL A 208 5.89 -11.35 10.32
CA VAL A 208 4.59 -11.27 9.64
C VAL A 208 4.13 -12.67 9.25
N LEU A 209 3.23 -13.26 10.04
CA LEU A 209 2.74 -14.63 9.89
C LEU A 209 1.30 -14.71 10.45
N HIS A 210 0.49 -15.62 9.92
CA HIS A 210 -0.93 -15.73 10.28
C HIS A 210 -1.15 -16.51 11.57
N ILE A 211 -0.84 -17.80 11.58
CA ILE A 211 -0.95 -18.67 12.76
C ILE A 211 0.46 -19.21 13.04
N PRO A 212 1.14 -18.77 14.12
CA PRO A 212 2.49 -19.21 14.43
C PRO A 212 2.58 -20.73 14.35
N ASP A 213 3.62 -21.20 13.67
CA ASP A 213 3.97 -22.61 13.49
C ASP A 213 3.00 -23.50 12.69
N VAL A 214 1.77 -23.05 12.41
CA VAL A 214 0.73 -23.86 11.76
C VAL A 214 0.35 -23.28 10.40
N ASP A 215 0.26 -21.96 10.25
CA ASP A 215 -0.05 -21.26 9.01
C ASP A 215 0.89 -20.05 8.86
N TYR A 216 2.11 -20.32 8.41
CA TYR A 216 3.21 -19.38 8.46
C TYR A 216 3.61 -18.82 7.08
N HIS A 217 2.99 -19.31 6.00
CA HIS A 217 3.36 -18.89 4.64
C HIS A 217 2.94 -17.44 4.40
N THR A 218 3.90 -16.67 3.90
CA THR A 218 3.76 -15.21 3.76
C THR A 218 4.56 -14.74 2.55
N THR A 219 4.09 -13.68 1.90
CA THR A 219 4.81 -13.00 0.81
C THR A 219 6.03 -12.20 1.32
N CYS A 220 6.08 -11.88 2.62
CA CYS A 220 7.20 -11.21 3.29
C CYS A 220 7.18 -11.50 4.80
N SER A 221 8.31 -11.89 5.39
CA SER A 221 8.33 -12.53 6.72
C SER A 221 8.68 -11.63 7.89
N THR A 222 9.15 -10.41 7.64
CA THR A 222 9.44 -9.41 8.68
C THR A 222 8.70 -8.12 8.38
N LEU A 223 8.27 -7.41 9.42
CA LEU A 223 7.57 -6.13 9.27
C LEU A 223 8.36 -5.19 8.35
N VAL A 224 9.65 -5.02 8.62
CA VAL A 224 10.52 -4.14 7.80
C VAL A 224 10.66 -4.60 6.35
N SER A 225 10.73 -5.90 6.08
CA SER A 225 10.75 -6.39 4.69
C SER A 225 9.44 -6.06 3.96
N CYS A 226 8.29 -6.25 4.61
CA CYS A 226 6.98 -5.91 4.06
C CYS A 226 6.83 -4.41 3.82
N LEU A 227 7.20 -3.59 4.81
CA LEU A 227 7.14 -2.13 4.69
C LEU A 227 8.06 -1.59 3.60
N HIS A 228 9.20 -2.22 3.33
CA HIS A 228 10.05 -1.82 2.21
C HIS A 228 9.42 -2.08 0.84
N ILE A 229 8.58 -3.11 0.69
CA ILE A 229 7.80 -3.35 -0.54
C ILE A 229 6.82 -2.20 -0.74
N ILE A 230 6.03 -1.89 0.30
CA ILE A 230 5.03 -0.82 0.28
C ILE A 230 5.69 0.55 0.06
N LYS A 231 6.85 0.80 0.70
CA LYS A 231 7.61 2.03 0.52
C LYS A 231 8.03 2.25 -0.94
N ARG A 232 8.52 1.21 -1.63
CA ARG A 232 8.90 1.35 -3.04
C ARG A 232 7.70 1.75 -3.90
N TRP A 233 6.53 1.19 -3.61
CA TRP A 233 5.30 1.57 -4.29
C TRP A 233 4.94 3.03 -4.01
N LEU A 234 4.92 3.47 -2.75
CA LEU A 234 4.65 4.86 -2.37
C LEU A 234 5.66 5.86 -2.97
N ASP A 235 6.95 5.50 -3.01
CA ASP A 235 7.99 6.35 -3.61
C ASP A 235 7.79 6.51 -5.13
N ALA A 236 7.20 5.51 -5.80
CA ALA A 236 6.84 5.56 -7.22
C ALA A 236 5.46 6.23 -7.47
N HIS A 237 4.63 6.36 -6.43
CA HIS A 237 3.26 6.88 -6.50
C HIS A 237 3.05 8.07 -5.54
N PRO A 238 3.82 9.16 -5.66
CA PRO A 238 3.77 10.28 -4.71
C PRO A 238 2.42 10.99 -4.65
N ASP A 239 1.60 10.87 -5.70
CA ASP A 239 0.27 11.48 -5.78
C ASP A 239 -0.88 10.53 -5.37
N SER A 240 -0.55 9.31 -4.90
CA SER A 240 -1.55 8.34 -4.44
C SER A 240 -2.37 8.92 -3.29
N VAL A 241 -3.60 8.42 -3.10
CA VAL A 241 -4.32 8.68 -1.85
C VAL A 241 -3.50 8.15 -0.65
N PRO A 242 -3.65 8.72 0.55
CA PRO A 242 -2.96 8.19 1.73
C PRO A 242 -3.34 6.74 1.98
N LEU A 243 -2.35 5.91 2.29
CA LEU A 243 -2.54 4.47 2.52
C LEU A 243 -2.79 4.18 4.02
N PRO A 244 -4.01 3.82 4.44
CA PRO A 244 -4.24 3.15 5.71
C PRO A 244 -3.64 1.74 5.69
N MET A 245 -2.85 1.39 6.70
CA MET A 245 -2.30 0.06 6.91
C MET A 245 -2.83 -0.55 8.19
N MET A 246 -3.49 -1.70 8.11
CA MET A 246 -3.93 -2.44 9.30
C MET A 246 -2.80 -3.31 9.86
N MET A 247 -2.71 -3.35 11.19
CA MET A 247 -1.72 -4.13 11.94
C MET A 247 -2.43 -4.93 13.02
N GLU A 248 -2.51 -6.25 12.87
CA GLU A 248 -3.03 -7.15 13.88
C GLU A 248 -1.91 -7.74 14.71
N PHE A 249 -1.87 -7.44 16.00
CA PHE A 249 -0.87 -7.98 16.91
C PHE A 249 -1.38 -9.32 17.44
N LYS A 250 -0.79 -10.42 16.97
CA LYS A 250 -1.25 -11.76 17.34
C LYS A 250 -0.93 -12.04 18.79
N THR A 251 -1.91 -12.60 19.49
CA THR A 251 -1.82 -12.96 20.90
C THR A 251 -2.07 -14.44 21.09
N ALA A 252 -1.41 -15.04 22.08
CA ALA A 252 -1.65 -16.36 22.67
C ALA A 252 -2.39 -17.40 21.79
N GLU A 253 -1.63 -18.26 21.12
CA GLU A 253 -2.17 -19.48 20.52
C GLU A 253 -1.83 -20.71 21.36
N LYS A 254 -2.81 -21.20 22.11
CA LYS A 254 -2.62 -22.33 23.04
C LYS A 254 -2.47 -23.68 22.33
N LEU A 255 -2.90 -23.79 21.06
CA LEU A 255 -2.89 -25.07 20.35
C LEU A 255 -1.49 -25.43 19.84
N GLY A 256 -0.79 -24.49 19.18
CA GLY A 256 0.58 -24.69 18.69
C GLY A 256 1.57 -24.96 19.82
N GLU A 257 1.50 -24.19 20.92
CA GLU A 257 2.37 -24.37 22.09
C GLU A 257 2.24 -25.77 22.71
N ARG A 258 1.01 -26.29 22.86
CA ARG A 258 0.77 -27.63 23.42
C ARG A 258 1.36 -28.76 22.58
N LEU A 259 1.53 -28.55 21.29
CA LEU A 259 2.10 -29.53 20.37
C LEU A 259 3.62 -29.33 20.16
N GLY A 260 4.26 -28.50 20.99
CA GLY A 260 5.70 -28.23 20.92
C GLY A 260 6.10 -27.18 19.88
N GLY A 261 5.15 -26.36 19.44
CA GLY A 261 5.40 -25.20 18.60
C GLY A 261 5.91 -23.98 19.39
N ALA A 262 6.28 -22.93 18.67
CA ALA A 262 6.74 -21.66 19.18
C ALA A 262 5.73 -21.04 20.15
N LYS A 263 6.24 -20.57 21.28
CA LYS A 263 5.45 -19.83 22.25
C LYS A 263 5.32 -18.38 21.82
N VAL A 264 4.09 -17.93 21.57
CA VAL A 264 3.82 -16.52 21.22
C VAL A 264 4.28 -15.60 22.35
N VAL A 265 5.17 -14.67 22.03
CA VAL A 265 5.63 -13.64 22.98
C VAL A 265 4.50 -12.63 23.21
N PRO A 266 4.06 -12.43 24.46
CA PRO A 266 3.05 -11.41 24.77
C PRO A 266 3.56 -10.01 24.43
N TRP A 267 2.70 -9.18 23.85
CA TRP A 267 3.01 -7.79 23.53
C TRP A 267 3.08 -6.94 24.80
N THR A 268 4.25 -6.35 25.05
CA THR A 268 4.46 -5.34 26.11
C THR A 268 4.65 -3.96 25.49
N THR A 269 4.59 -2.92 26.32
CA THR A 269 4.84 -1.53 25.91
C THR A 269 6.19 -1.37 25.19
N GLU A 270 7.23 -2.07 25.65
CA GLU A 270 8.58 -2.03 25.04
C GLU A 270 8.63 -2.73 23.68
N LEU A 271 7.94 -3.87 23.52
CA LEU A 271 7.86 -4.57 22.23
C LEU A 271 7.07 -3.75 21.20
N LEU A 272 6.05 -3.02 21.67
CA LEU A 272 5.28 -2.12 20.84
C LEU A 272 6.07 -0.86 20.46
N ASP A 273 6.95 -0.35 21.34
CA ASP A 273 7.92 0.71 20.99
C ASP A 273 8.89 0.25 19.89
N ILE A 274 9.27 -1.04 19.84
CA ILE A 274 10.08 -1.61 18.76
C ILE A 274 9.33 -1.54 17.43
N VAL A 275 8.03 -1.85 17.40
CA VAL A 275 7.20 -1.76 16.19
C VAL A 275 7.15 -0.32 15.67
N ASP A 276 6.93 0.66 16.56
CA ASP A 276 6.98 2.08 16.21
C ASP A 276 8.35 2.46 15.60
N ALA A 277 9.44 1.98 16.20
CA ALA A 277 10.80 2.21 15.72
C ALA A 277 11.07 1.54 14.36
N GLU A 278 10.56 0.33 14.13
CA GLU A 278 10.70 -0.38 12.85
C GLU A 278 9.97 0.35 11.72
N ILE A 279 8.78 0.90 11.98
CA ILE A 279 8.06 1.73 11.02
C ILE A 279 8.85 3.01 10.70
N ARG A 280 9.31 3.72 11.74
CA ARG A 280 10.10 4.97 11.58
C ARG A 280 11.46 4.75 10.92
N ARG A 281 11.99 3.52 10.97
CA ARG A 281 13.21 3.14 10.25
C ARG A 281 12.99 3.06 8.74
N VAL A 282 11.79 2.68 8.30
CA VAL A 282 11.48 2.53 6.86
C VAL A 282 10.97 3.84 6.27
N PHE A 283 10.04 4.51 6.94
CA PHE A 283 9.42 5.73 6.45
C PHE A 283 9.99 6.97 7.13
N ASN A 284 10.34 7.97 6.32
CA ASN A 284 10.68 9.28 6.86
C ASN A 284 9.42 9.97 7.43
N ARG A 285 9.65 11.01 8.26
CA ARG A 285 8.55 11.75 8.89
C ARG A 285 7.52 12.25 7.87
N SER A 286 7.96 12.82 6.74
CA SER A 286 7.06 13.38 5.71
C SER A 286 6.17 12.34 5.02
N GLN A 287 6.55 11.06 5.01
CA GLN A 287 5.74 9.96 4.48
C GLN A 287 4.76 9.39 5.52
N LEU A 288 4.85 9.78 6.79
CA LEU A 288 3.97 9.31 7.84
C LEU A 288 2.89 10.34 8.17
N ILE A 289 1.69 9.85 8.48
CA ILE A 289 0.68 10.59 9.24
C ILE A 289 0.52 9.86 10.57
N THR A 290 0.85 10.53 11.68
CA THR A 290 0.79 9.95 13.03
C THR A 290 -0.28 10.65 13.87
N PRO A 291 -0.70 10.06 15.01
CA PRO A 291 -1.57 10.74 15.97
C PRO A 291 -1.09 12.15 16.32
N ASP A 292 0.22 12.33 16.54
CA ASP A 292 0.82 13.63 16.86
C ASP A 292 0.66 14.69 15.79
N ASP A 293 0.48 14.31 14.52
CA ASP A 293 0.27 15.25 13.43
C ASP A 293 -1.20 15.69 13.32
N VAL A 294 -2.14 14.87 13.83
CA VAL A 294 -3.60 15.14 13.82
C VAL A 294 -4.06 15.86 15.09
N ARG A 295 -3.45 15.56 16.23
CA ARG A 295 -3.78 16.20 17.51
C ARG A 295 -3.56 17.71 17.49
N ARG A 296 -4.51 18.45 18.05
CA ARG A 296 -4.39 19.89 18.30
C ARG A 296 -3.93 20.14 19.72
N GLU A 297 -3.20 21.25 19.89
CA GLU A 297 -2.70 21.65 21.20
C GLU A 297 -3.87 21.85 22.18
N GLY A 298 -3.73 21.27 23.39
CA GLY A 298 -4.75 21.33 24.44
C GLY A 298 -5.96 20.42 24.24
N LEU A 299 -6.02 19.61 23.17
CA LEU A 299 -7.11 18.67 22.90
C LEU A 299 -6.64 17.22 22.93
N THR A 300 -7.59 16.31 23.19
CA THR A 300 -7.42 14.89 22.87
C THR A 300 -7.42 14.67 21.36
N LEU A 301 -6.98 13.49 20.91
CA LEU A 301 -7.00 13.08 19.52
C LEU A 301 -8.43 12.97 19.03
N GLU A 302 -9.31 12.39 19.85
CA GLU A 302 -10.74 12.36 19.59
C GLU A 302 -11.32 13.77 19.44
N GLU A 303 -11.10 14.66 20.40
CA GLU A 303 -11.58 16.04 20.31
C GLU A 303 -11.07 16.76 19.05
N SER A 304 -9.82 16.47 18.66
CA SER A 304 -9.20 17.03 17.46
C SER A 304 -9.91 16.58 16.19
N ILE A 305 -10.17 15.28 16.01
CA ILE A 305 -10.87 14.77 14.81
C ILE A 305 -12.35 15.14 14.81
N LEU A 306 -13.02 15.13 15.97
CA LEU A 306 -14.43 15.52 16.06
C LEU A 306 -14.63 16.98 15.65
N LYS A 307 -13.71 17.88 16.06
CA LYS A 307 -13.84 19.32 15.82
C LYS A 307 -13.24 19.81 14.50
N TYR A 308 -12.08 19.27 14.10
CA TYR A 308 -11.33 19.75 12.96
C TYR A 308 -11.26 18.76 11.79
N GLY A 309 -11.70 17.52 11.99
CA GLY A 309 -11.59 16.46 11.00
C GLY A 309 -10.14 16.08 10.68
N TRP A 310 -9.96 15.40 9.56
CA TRP A 310 -8.67 14.93 9.09
C TRP A 310 -7.99 15.97 8.15
N PRO A 311 -6.67 15.87 7.93
CA PRO A 311 -5.96 16.74 6.99
C PRO A 311 -6.59 16.78 5.59
N ASP A 312 -6.31 17.86 4.87
CA ASP A 312 -6.63 17.98 3.44
C ASP A 312 -6.02 16.81 2.68
N LEU A 313 -6.80 16.20 1.78
CA LEU A 313 -6.37 15.06 0.97
C LEU A 313 -5.06 15.37 0.24
N ASP A 314 -4.95 16.54 -0.38
CA ASP A 314 -3.77 16.93 -1.16
C ASP A 314 -2.50 17.01 -0.32
N SER A 315 -2.60 17.44 0.95
CA SER A 315 -1.43 17.45 1.86
C SER A 315 -1.05 16.06 2.36
N ALA A 316 -1.99 15.11 2.30
CA ALA A 316 -1.87 13.73 2.75
C ALA A 316 -1.47 12.74 1.64
N ARG A 317 -1.43 13.16 0.37
CA ARG A 317 -1.02 12.31 -0.76
C ARG A 317 0.38 11.73 -0.60
N GLY A 318 0.58 10.51 -1.08
CA GLY A 318 1.87 9.80 -1.01
C GLY A 318 2.33 9.46 0.41
N ARG A 319 1.42 9.53 1.39
CA ARG A 319 1.70 9.20 2.80
C ARG A 319 1.01 7.92 3.23
N ILE A 320 1.49 7.38 4.35
CA ILE A 320 0.98 6.16 4.98
C ILE A 320 0.68 6.41 6.45
N PHE A 321 -0.30 5.69 6.98
CA PHE A 321 -0.63 5.68 8.40
C PHE A 321 -1.10 4.31 8.84
N PHE A 322 -0.95 4.03 10.13
CA PHE A 322 -1.08 2.67 10.66
C PHE A 322 -2.23 2.59 11.65
N LEU A 323 -3.02 1.54 11.53
CA LEU A 323 -4.25 1.29 12.27
C LEU A 323 -4.09 -0.03 13.04
N MET A 324 -4.16 0.03 14.36
CA MET A 324 -4.10 -1.17 15.20
C MET A 324 -5.45 -1.90 15.13
N ASP A 325 -5.43 -3.18 14.77
CA ASP A 325 -6.63 -4.02 14.74
C ASP A 325 -7.16 -4.32 16.16
N ASN A 326 -6.25 -4.59 17.11
CA ASN A 326 -6.58 -4.95 18.48
C ASN A 326 -7.32 -3.84 19.22
N GLY A 327 -8.38 -4.20 19.93
CA GLY A 327 -9.25 -3.27 20.65
C GLY A 327 -10.72 -3.52 20.32
N PRO A 328 -11.63 -2.64 20.78
CA PRO A 328 -11.36 -1.43 21.55
C PRO A 328 -10.98 -1.65 23.02
N VAL A 329 -11.14 -2.88 23.52
CA VAL A 329 -10.69 -3.31 24.84
C VAL A 329 -9.79 -4.53 24.65
N GLY A 330 -8.61 -4.53 25.27
CA GLY A 330 -7.71 -5.69 25.23
C GLY A 330 -6.25 -5.33 25.53
N ASP A 331 -5.53 -6.31 26.08
CA ASP A 331 -4.19 -6.16 26.65
C ASP A 331 -3.18 -5.46 25.71
N VAL A 332 -3.22 -5.75 24.41
CA VAL A 332 -2.31 -5.12 23.42
C VAL A 332 -2.57 -3.62 23.32
N ARG A 333 -3.82 -3.22 23.13
CA ARG A 333 -4.20 -1.80 23.02
C ARG A 333 -3.88 -1.09 24.33
N ASP A 334 -4.21 -1.72 25.46
CA ASP A 334 -4.00 -1.14 26.79
C ASP A 334 -2.51 -0.92 27.09
N ALA A 335 -1.63 -1.86 26.69
CA ALA A 335 -0.19 -1.68 26.72
C ALA A 335 0.27 -0.56 25.75
N TYR A 336 -0.32 -0.44 24.56
CA TYR A 336 0.06 0.60 23.60
C TYR A 336 -0.22 2.02 24.11
N VAL A 337 -1.33 2.21 24.83
CA VAL A 337 -1.73 3.52 25.38
C VAL A 337 -1.17 3.79 26.79
N GLU A 338 -0.45 2.85 27.38
CA GLU A 338 0.12 2.99 28.72
C GLU A 338 1.05 4.21 28.81
N GLY A 339 0.80 5.08 29.78
CA GLY A 339 1.53 6.34 29.96
C GLY A 339 1.36 7.38 28.83
N ARG A 340 0.60 7.06 27.77
CA ARG A 340 0.41 7.85 26.54
C ARG A 340 -1.04 7.73 26.07
N ARG A 341 -2.00 8.04 26.95
CA ARG A 341 -3.45 7.82 26.72
C ARG A 341 -4.01 8.56 25.50
N ASN A 342 -3.32 9.58 25.03
CA ASN A 342 -3.70 10.36 23.87
C ASN A 342 -2.67 10.15 22.72
N LEU A 343 -2.03 8.97 22.72
CA LEU A 343 -1.08 8.48 21.71
C LEU A 343 0.13 9.38 21.49
N GLU A 344 0.58 10.11 22.51
CA GLU A 344 1.79 10.92 22.46
C GLU A 344 2.99 10.14 21.92
N GLY A 345 3.57 10.57 20.81
CA GLY A 345 4.77 9.96 20.22
C GLY A 345 4.56 8.63 19.51
N ARG A 346 3.35 8.03 19.59
CA ARG A 346 3.00 6.78 18.94
C ARG A 346 2.91 6.92 17.42
N VAL A 347 3.02 5.81 16.71
CA VAL A 347 2.88 5.75 15.25
C VAL A 347 1.46 5.34 14.84
N LEU A 348 0.89 4.35 15.52
CA LEU A 348 -0.39 3.76 15.18
C LEU A 348 -1.54 4.56 15.80
N PHE A 349 -2.65 4.63 15.07
CA PHE A 349 -3.95 4.95 15.62
C PHE A 349 -4.57 3.65 16.18
N THR A 350 -5.02 3.70 17.43
CA THR A 350 -5.63 2.56 18.10
C THR A 350 -7.07 2.37 17.67
N ASN A 351 -7.51 1.12 17.53
CA ASN A 351 -8.94 0.81 17.52
C ASN A 351 -9.47 1.12 18.93
N SER A 352 -10.27 2.18 19.06
CA SER A 352 -10.76 2.69 20.34
C SER A 352 -12.26 2.94 20.30
N GLN A 353 -12.85 3.33 21.43
CA GLN A 353 -14.27 3.63 21.55
C GLN A 353 -14.51 5.14 21.69
N PRO A 354 -15.61 5.67 21.12
CA PRO A 354 -16.04 7.05 21.37
C PRO A 354 -16.07 7.39 22.87
N GLY A 355 -15.54 8.56 23.22
CA GLY A 355 -15.32 9.05 24.58
C GLY A 355 -13.93 8.75 25.14
N GLN A 356 -13.09 7.96 24.46
CA GLN A 356 -11.70 7.73 24.84
C GLN A 356 -10.77 8.72 24.13
N SER A 357 -9.77 9.22 24.85
CA SER A 357 -8.87 10.28 24.34
C SER A 357 -8.15 9.93 23.04
N ASP A 358 -7.88 8.65 22.79
CA ASP A 358 -7.20 8.13 21.60
C ASP A 358 -8.15 7.77 20.45
N CYS A 359 -9.47 7.96 20.58
CA CYS A 359 -10.42 7.52 19.58
C CYS A 359 -10.42 8.39 18.31
N ALA A 360 -9.66 7.96 17.32
CA ALA A 360 -9.76 8.45 15.94
C ALA A 360 -10.11 7.33 14.93
N PHE A 361 -9.88 6.07 15.30
CA PHE A 361 -10.13 4.91 14.46
C PHE A 361 -11.01 3.88 15.18
N GLN A 362 -11.95 3.29 14.44
CA GLN A 362 -12.82 2.22 14.91
C GLN A 362 -12.84 1.06 13.93
N LYS A 363 -12.65 -0.16 14.44
CA LYS A 363 -12.87 -1.41 13.70
C LYS A 363 -14.30 -1.89 13.92
N LEU A 364 -15.15 -1.70 12.92
CA LEU A 364 -16.56 -2.10 12.92
C LEU A 364 -16.80 -3.17 11.86
N ASN A 365 -16.37 -4.40 12.16
CA ASN A 365 -16.23 -5.47 11.18
C ASN A 365 -17.54 -5.99 10.59
N ASP A 366 -18.66 -5.86 11.30
CA ASP A 366 -19.90 -6.52 10.93
C ASP A 366 -20.97 -5.53 10.45
N PRO A 367 -21.13 -5.35 9.12
CA PRO A 367 -22.20 -4.54 8.55
C PRO A 367 -23.43 -5.38 8.19
N SER A 368 -23.68 -6.55 8.80
CA SER A 368 -24.73 -7.50 8.34
C SER A 368 -26.17 -6.99 8.42
N THR A 369 -26.43 -5.93 9.19
CA THR A 369 -27.79 -5.36 9.37
C THR A 369 -27.83 -3.90 8.98
N ASP A 370 -29.00 -3.39 8.59
CA ASP A 370 -29.16 -1.96 8.31
C ASP A 370 -28.87 -1.09 9.55
N ALA A 371 -29.20 -1.58 10.75
CA ALA A 371 -28.83 -0.90 11.99
C ALA A 371 -27.31 -0.78 12.18
N ALA A 372 -26.54 -1.82 11.81
CA ALA A 372 -25.08 -1.77 11.83
C ALA A 372 -24.52 -0.81 10.76
N VAL A 373 -25.12 -0.80 9.57
CA VAL A 373 -24.78 0.17 8.52
C VAL A 373 -25.04 1.60 9.00
N ASP A 374 -26.20 1.87 9.59
CA ASP A 374 -26.56 3.18 10.13
C ASP A 374 -25.61 3.61 11.25
N PHE A 375 -25.21 2.67 12.11
CA PHE A 375 -24.22 2.94 13.15
C PHE A 375 -22.86 3.33 12.55
N ILE A 376 -22.36 2.59 11.55
CA ILE A 376 -21.13 2.93 10.83
C ILE A 376 -21.24 4.33 10.20
N GLN A 377 -22.37 4.64 9.54
CA GLN A 377 -22.59 5.95 8.94
C GLN A 377 -22.54 7.09 9.97
N GLN A 378 -23.08 6.86 11.18
CA GLN A 378 -22.99 7.83 12.28
C GLN A 378 -21.54 8.07 12.69
N GLN A 379 -20.72 7.01 12.82
CA GLN A 379 -19.31 7.16 13.17
C GLN A 379 -18.53 7.91 12.08
N VAL A 380 -18.78 7.59 10.81
CA VAL A 380 -18.15 8.25 9.66
C VAL A 380 -18.51 9.75 9.61
N LYS A 381 -19.78 10.10 9.82
CA LYS A 381 -20.24 11.50 9.88
C LYS A 381 -19.64 12.28 11.04
N ALA A 382 -19.23 11.60 12.10
CA ALA A 382 -18.56 12.19 13.25
C ALA A 382 -17.03 12.36 13.04
N ASN A 383 -16.50 12.09 11.84
CA ASN A 383 -15.06 12.14 11.49
C ASN A 383 -14.19 10.99 12.04
N TYR A 384 -14.76 9.93 12.61
CA TYR A 384 -13.96 8.74 12.92
C TYR A 384 -13.53 8.05 11.62
N TRP A 385 -12.28 7.60 11.56
CA TRP A 385 -11.86 6.63 10.56
C TRP A 385 -12.47 5.27 10.90
N VAL A 386 -13.02 4.57 9.91
CA VAL A 386 -13.74 3.31 10.15
C VAL A 386 -13.30 2.26 9.15
N ARG A 387 -12.99 1.06 9.65
CA ARG A 387 -12.85 -0.14 8.83
C ARG A 387 -14.02 -1.08 9.06
N THR A 388 -14.53 -1.68 7.99
CA THR A 388 -15.52 -2.78 8.02
C THR A 388 -15.10 -3.91 7.08
N ARG A 389 -15.83 -5.03 7.07
CA ARG A 389 -15.57 -6.18 6.18
C ARG A 389 -16.71 -6.44 5.20
N ALA A 390 -16.37 -6.75 3.96
CA ALA A 390 -17.32 -7.13 2.92
C ALA A 390 -17.72 -8.61 2.96
N ASP A 391 -16.90 -9.44 3.57
CA ASP A 391 -17.02 -10.89 3.62
C ASP A 391 -16.49 -11.46 4.94
N GLU A 392 -16.88 -12.71 5.18
CA GLU A 392 -16.22 -13.67 6.07
C GLU A 392 -15.63 -14.77 5.18
N PRO A 393 -14.38 -15.23 5.40
CA PRO A 393 -13.54 -15.90 4.39
C PRO A 393 -14.25 -16.98 3.57
N LEU A 394 -14.19 -18.26 3.93
CA LEU A 394 -14.89 -19.28 3.15
C LEU A 394 -16.37 -19.38 3.46
N VAL A 395 -16.83 -18.85 4.59
CA VAL A 395 -18.26 -18.77 4.92
C VAL A 395 -19.03 -18.05 3.81
N THR A 396 -18.52 -16.93 3.29
CA THR A 396 -19.21 -16.17 2.21
C THR A 396 -19.36 -16.99 0.93
N VAL A 397 -18.31 -17.71 0.52
CA VAL A 397 -18.27 -18.38 -0.79
C VAL A 397 -18.76 -19.83 -0.75
N VAL A 398 -18.66 -20.51 0.39
CA VAL A 398 -19.09 -21.91 0.57
C VAL A 398 -20.49 -21.97 1.19
N GLU A 399 -20.69 -21.34 2.35
CA GLU A 399 -21.93 -21.49 3.11
C GLU A 399 -23.02 -20.53 2.63
N HIS A 400 -22.66 -19.29 2.34
CA HIS A 400 -23.59 -18.26 1.89
C HIS A 400 -23.74 -18.20 0.36
N SER A 401 -23.21 -19.21 -0.36
CA SER A 401 -23.36 -19.34 -1.82
C SER A 401 -23.02 -18.05 -2.58
N CYS A 402 -21.97 -17.35 -2.14
CA CYS A 402 -21.45 -16.14 -2.75
C CYS A 402 -22.41 -14.95 -2.73
N SER A 403 -23.25 -14.87 -1.69
CA SER A 403 -24.11 -13.71 -1.44
C SER A 403 -23.29 -12.41 -1.38
N THR A 404 -23.76 -11.39 -2.10
CA THR A 404 -23.12 -10.06 -2.11
C THR A 404 -23.71 -9.10 -1.09
N GLU A 405 -24.70 -9.50 -0.30
CA GLU A 405 -25.42 -8.56 0.56
C GLU A 405 -24.50 -7.87 1.59
N ARG A 406 -23.58 -8.62 2.20
CA ARG A 406 -22.60 -8.08 3.15
C ARG A 406 -21.64 -7.11 2.48
N ARG A 407 -21.17 -7.41 1.27
CA ARG A 407 -20.36 -6.51 0.45
C ARG A 407 -21.09 -5.21 0.16
N ASP A 408 -22.34 -5.32 -0.28
CA ASP A 408 -23.15 -4.17 -0.69
C ASP A 408 -23.51 -3.32 0.55
N ARG A 409 -23.68 -3.94 1.72
CA ARG A 409 -23.78 -3.27 3.05
C ARG A 409 -22.49 -2.54 3.42
N ALA A 410 -21.35 -3.22 3.35
CA ALA A 410 -20.04 -2.67 3.64
C ALA A 410 -19.75 -1.43 2.78
N LEU A 411 -19.93 -1.54 1.46
CA LEU A 411 -19.67 -0.44 0.52
C LEU A 411 -20.57 0.78 0.77
N ARG A 412 -21.87 0.58 1.04
CA ARG A 412 -22.81 1.69 1.28
C ARG A 412 -22.70 2.30 2.68
N SER A 413 -22.05 1.64 3.62
CA SER A 413 -21.89 2.12 5.00
C SER A 413 -21.04 3.38 5.11
N GLY A 414 -20.20 3.66 4.09
CA GLY A 414 -19.24 4.75 4.15
C GLY A 414 -18.04 4.47 5.06
N ALA A 415 -17.85 3.24 5.57
CA ALA A 415 -16.58 2.86 6.16
C ALA A 415 -15.44 3.21 5.18
N HIS A 416 -14.38 3.83 5.69
CA HIS A 416 -13.28 4.35 4.87
C HIS A 416 -12.45 3.22 4.26
N VAL A 417 -12.34 2.10 4.99
CA VAL A 417 -11.74 0.85 4.51
C VAL A 417 -12.81 -0.24 4.49
N VAL A 418 -13.01 -0.84 3.33
CA VAL A 418 -13.78 -2.08 3.17
C VAL A 418 -12.81 -3.21 2.89
N SER A 419 -12.52 -4.02 3.91
CA SER A 419 -11.61 -5.16 3.79
C SER A 419 -12.32 -6.39 3.21
N THR A 420 -11.60 -7.19 2.42
CA THR A 420 -12.09 -8.40 1.76
C THR A 420 -11.00 -9.48 1.70
N ASP A 421 -11.38 -10.74 1.76
CA ASP A 421 -10.52 -11.88 1.39
C ASP A 421 -10.52 -12.13 -0.14
N PHE A 422 -11.41 -11.48 -0.91
CA PHE A 422 -11.64 -11.69 -2.35
C PHE A 422 -11.57 -10.39 -3.16
N ALA A 423 -10.38 -9.80 -3.23
CA ALA A 423 -10.13 -8.51 -3.90
C ALA A 423 -10.22 -8.55 -5.45
N ALA A 424 -10.34 -9.72 -6.07
CA ALA A 424 -10.37 -9.86 -7.52
C ALA A 424 -11.27 -11.00 -8.00
N PHE A 425 -11.83 -10.84 -9.20
CA PHE A 425 -12.52 -11.92 -9.90
C PHE A 425 -11.57 -13.11 -10.12
N GLY A 426 -12.12 -14.31 -10.13
CA GLY A 426 -11.36 -15.56 -10.22
C GLY A 426 -10.82 -16.09 -8.89
N MET A 427 -10.66 -15.26 -7.84
CA MET A 427 -10.17 -15.72 -6.54
C MET A 427 -11.11 -16.76 -5.89
N SER A 428 -12.42 -16.57 -6.03
CA SER A 428 -13.43 -17.49 -5.52
C SER A 428 -13.77 -18.64 -6.48
N ALA A 429 -13.18 -18.68 -7.69
CA ALA A 429 -13.58 -19.63 -8.73
C ALA A 429 -13.41 -21.09 -8.30
N ARG A 430 -12.41 -21.38 -7.47
CA ARG A 430 -12.20 -22.69 -6.84
C ARG A 430 -13.43 -23.19 -6.06
N TRP A 431 -14.21 -22.27 -5.52
CA TRP A 431 -15.42 -22.53 -4.72
C TRP A 431 -16.71 -22.45 -5.53
N GLY A 432 -16.61 -22.37 -6.86
CA GLY A 432 -17.75 -22.44 -7.76
C GLY A 432 -18.47 -21.11 -8.01
N CYS A 433 -17.84 -19.97 -7.70
CA CYS A 433 -18.43 -18.65 -7.99
C CYS A 433 -17.37 -17.59 -8.31
N ASP A 434 -17.82 -16.41 -8.73
CA ASP A 434 -16.98 -15.25 -9.07
C ASP A 434 -17.27 -14.06 -8.15
N TYR A 435 -17.28 -14.32 -6.84
CA TYR A 435 -17.38 -13.30 -5.80
C TYR A 435 -16.10 -12.47 -5.78
N ALA A 436 -16.27 -11.15 -5.87
CA ALA A 436 -15.18 -10.20 -5.71
C ALA A 436 -15.70 -8.89 -5.11
N VAL A 437 -14.80 -8.21 -4.41
CA VAL A 437 -15.02 -6.88 -3.83
C VAL A 437 -14.04 -5.91 -4.47
N ARG A 438 -14.57 -5.00 -5.29
CA ARG A 438 -13.82 -3.97 -5.98
C ARG A 438 -14.65 -2.69 -5.99
N LEU A 439 -13.99 -1.53 -6.05
CA LEU A 439 -14.71 -0.29 -6.28
C LEU A 439 -15.27 -0.24 -7.72
N PRO A 440 -16.42 0.43 -7.94
CA PRO A 440 -16.98 0.61 -9.27
C PRO A 440 -15.96 1.19 -10.25
N GLY A 441 -15.90 0.62 -11.45
CA GLY A 441 -14.94 1.04 -12.49
C GLY A 441 -13.50 0.62 -12.23
N GLY A 442 -13.23 -0.25 -11.24
CA GLY A 442 -11.87 -0.74 -10.95
C GLY A 442 -10.95 0.29 -10.28
N LYS A 443 -11.49 1.41 -9.80
CA LYS A 443 -10.71 2.50 -9.20
C LYS A 443 -10.03 2.08 -7.89
N GLY A 444 -8.88 2.68 -7.58
CA GLY A 444 -8.21 2.46 -6.30
C GLY A 444 -8.87 3.16 -5.10
N ALA A 445 -9.50 4.30 -5.36
CA ALA A 445 -10.27 5.04 -4.38
C ALA A 445 -11.52 5.66 -5.01
N ARG A 446 -12.55 5.88 -4.19
CA ARG A 446 -13.72 6.68 -4.58
C ARG A 446 -14.06 7.68 -3.49
N CYS A 447 -14.83 8.71 -3.86
CA CYS A 447 -15.42 9.60 -2.88
C CYS A 447 -16.34 8.79 -1.95
N ASN A 448 -16.23 9.04 -0.65
CA ASN A 448 -17.00 8.33 0.35
C ASN A 448 -18.50 8.59 0.13
N PRO A 449 -19.36 7.55 0.05
CA PRO A 449 -20.78 7.73 -0.26
C PRO A 449 -21.58 8.47 0.83
N VAL A 450 -20.99 8.68 2.02
CA VAL A 450 -21.66 9.29 3.18
C VAL A 450 -21.15 10.71 3.45
N VAL A 451 -19.84 10.93 3.35
CA VAL A 451 -19.18 12.22 3.69
C VAL A 451 -18.44 12.86 2.52
N GLY A 452 -18.33 12.18 1.38
CA GLY A 452 -17.57 12.62 0.21
C GLY A 452 -18.34 13.50 -0.78
N GLY A 453 -19.45 14.12 -0.38
CA GLY A 453 -20.29 14.91 -1.31
C GLY A 453 -19.58 16.10 -1.99
N ALA A 454 -18.48 16.59 -1.42
CA ALA A 454 -17.65 17.67 -1.98
C ALA A 454 -16.44 17.16 -2.79
N CYS A 455 -16.30 15.84 -2.94
CA CYS A 455 -15.21 15.22 -3.70
C CYS A 455 -15.66 15.13 -5.17
N GLU A 456 -15.22 16.10 -5.98
CA GLU A 456 -15.34 16.06 -7.44
C GLU A 456 -13.98 15.73 -8.05
N GLY A 457 -13.93 14.74 -8.94
CA GLY A 457 -12.74 14.43 -9.74
C GLY A 457 -12.06 13.08 -9.46
N LEU A 458 -10.87 12.94 -10.06
CA LEU A 458 -9.99 11.78 -9.95
C LEU A 458 -9.22 11.86 -8.63
N LEU A 459 -9.54 10.98 -7.68
CA LEU A 459 -8.84 10.90 -6.40
C LEU A 459 -7.38 10.48 -6.55
N GLU A 460 -7.03 9.84 -7.66
CA GLU A 460 -5.66 9.48 -8.04
C GLU A 460 -5.46 9.76 -9.53
N PRO A 461 -4.22 9.96 -9.99
CA PRO A 461 -3.88 9.99 -11.42
C PRO A 461 -4.43 8.76 -12.17
N GLU A 462 -4.97 8.95 -13.37
CA GLU A 462 -5.49 7.85 -14.20
C GLU A 462 -4.42 6.79 -14.49
N GLU A 463 -3.17 7.22 -14.68
CA GLU A 463 -2.00 6.35 -14.90
C GLU A 463 -1.80 5.28 -13.81
N TYR A 464 -2.29 5.48 -12.59
CA TYR A 464 -2.19 4.48 -11.51
C TYR A 464 -3.29 3.41 -11.59
N THR A 465 -4.21 3.54 -12.55
CA THR A 465 -5.38 2.68 -12.73
C THR A 465 -5.57 2.16 -14.17
N GLU A 466 -4.77 2.62 -15.14
CA GLU A 466 -4.89 2.27 -16.57
C GLU A 466 -4.08 1.04 -17.02
N ASN A 467 -3.47 0.30 -16.09
CA ASN A 467 -2.57 -0.83 -16.37
C ASN A 467 -3.18 -1.98 -17.20
#